data_AF-A0A1M6EER8-F1
#
_entry.id   AF-A0A1M6EER8-F1
#
_cell.length_a   1.000
_cell.length_b   1.000
_cell.length_c   1.000
_cell.angle_alpha   90.00
_cell.angle_beta   90.00
_cell.angle_gamma   90.00
#
_symmetry.space_group_name_H-M   'P 1'
#
loop_
_entity.id
_entity.type
_entity.pdbx_description
1 polymer ?
#
loop_
_entity_poly.entity_id
_entity_poly.type
_entity_poly.pdbx_seq_one_letter_code
_entity_poly.pdbx_strand_id
1 'polypeptide(L)'
;MTGLANLAATLAVHPHVTGKRDIDTVCSALGLGQDTPGRPGDDAAALPDGDGWHLLATEGFMNDFVADAPWFAGWCAVMVNASDIAAMGGRATALTNALWAPDAATAAEILRGMAEASAAYGIPIVGGHSNLRTDRPQLAASMFGHARALITSFDARPGDVLVAAIDLRGSYAGDSDNFPAFLGVDPARLRGDLALLPDLAESGLVHAGKDISQGGIAGTALMLAECSGTGIEIDVDKIPRPDGTALDRWMTTFPSFGFLLAARPADVPAVLARFAARDIAAAAIGRVKAGSTVALCDDTVRATLWDHGARRYLGLAPRKEPADA
;
A
#
# COMPACT_ATOMS: atom_id res chain seq x y z
N MET A 1 -4.41 -25.36 18.73
CA MET A 1 -4.12 -24.75 17.41
C MET A 1 -2.64 -24.43 17.37
N THR A 2 -1.94 -24.66 16.26
CA THR A 2 -0.54 -24.24 16.09
C THR A 2 -0.43 -22.71 16.20
N GLY A 3 0.76 -22.18 16.50
CA GLY A 3 0.98 -20.72 16.57
C GLY A 3 0.60 -20.02 15.27
N LEU A 4 0.92 -20.64 14.13
CA LEU A 4 0.60 -20.12 12.80
C LEU A 4 -0.90 -20.13 12.48
N ALA A 5 -1.63 -21.19 12.87
CA ALA A 5 -3.09 -21.23 12.69
C ALA A 5 -3.80 -20.18 13.54
N ASN A 6 -3.30 -19.92 14.76
CA ASN A 6 -3.80 -18.86 15.60
C ASN A 6 -3.51 -17.48 15.00
N LEU A 7 -2.29 -17.25 14.48
CA LEU A 7 -1.94 -16.01 13.79
C LEU A 7 -2.87 -15.74 12.60
N ALA A 8 -3.06 -16.74 11.72
CA ALA A 8 -3.96 -16.62 10.58
C ALA A 8 -5.40 -16.28 11.01
N ALA A 9 -5.91 -16.96 12.04
CA ALA A 9 -7.25 -16.70 12.57
C ALA A 9 -7.39 -15.28 13.15
N THR A 10 -6.39 -14.82 13.90
CA THR A 10 -6.35 -13.45 14.46
C THR A 10 -6.33 -12.40 13.36
N LEU A 11 -5.47 -12.56 12.35
CA LEU A 11 -5.34 -11.62 11.25
C LEU A 11 -6.61 -11.56 10.39
N ALA A 12 -7.28 -12.70 10.16
CA ALA A 12 -8.51 -12.79 9.37
C ALA A 12 -9.67 -11.96 9.94
N VAL A 13 -9.65 -11.69 11.24
CA VAL A 13 -10.68 -10.89 11.92
C VAL A 13 -10.16 -9.54 12.41
N HIS A 14 -8.89 -9.21 12.15
CA HIS A 14 -8.29 -7.98 12.64
C HIS A 14 -8.94 -6.75 11.99
N PRO A 15 -9.27 -5.67 12.73
CA PRO A 15 -9.92 -4.48 12.18
C PRO A 15 -9.14 -3.84 11.02
N HIS A 16 -7.81 -3.73 11.13
CA HIS A 16 -6.99 -3.18 10.04
C HIS A 16 -7.09 -4.00 8.75
N VAL A 17 -7.16 -5.33 8.86
CA VAL A 17 -7.31 -6.22 7.71
C VAL A 17 -8.74 -6.16 7.19
N THR A 18 -9.74 -6.27 8.05
CA THR A 18 -11.15 -6.33 7.62
C THR A 18 -11.71 -5.00 7.13
N GLY A 19 -11.13 -3.85 7.53
CA GLY A 19 -11.57 -2.52 7.12
C GLY A 19 -11.47 -2.25 5.61
N LYS A 20 -10.57 -2.93 4.89
CA LYS A 20 -10.49 -2.81 3.42
C LYS A 20 -11.73 -3.35 2.69
N ARG A 21 -12.62 -4.08 3.38
CA ARG A 21 -13.87 -4.59 2.81
C ARG A 21 -14.91 -3.49 2.54
N ASP A 22 -14.75 -2.30 3.12
CA ASP A 22 -15.63 -1.17 2.82
C ASP A 22 -15.51 -0.72 1.36
N ILE A 23 -14.38 -1.02 0.70
CA ILE A 23 -14.15 -0.78 -0.73
C ILE A 23 -15.22 -1.48 -1.58
N ASP A 24 -15.60 -2.73 -1.24
CA ASP A 24 -16.63 -3.48 -1.97
C ASP A 24 -17.98 -2.74 -1.97
N THR A 25 -18.35 -2.16 -0.82
CA THR A 25 -19.60 -1.40 -0.68
C THR A 25 -19.61 -0.18 -1.60
N VAL A 26 -18.52 0.60 -1.61
CA VAL A 26 -18.40 1.81 -2.43
C VAL A 26 -18.33 1.47 -3.91
N CYS A 27 -17.49 0.51 -4.29
CA CYS A 27 -17.34 0.07 -5.68
C CYS A 27 -18.66 -0.50 -6.22
N SER A 28 -19.36 -1.33 -5.45
CA SER A 28 -20.67 -1.87 -5.81
C SER A 28 -21.72 -0.78 -6.03
N ALA A 29 -21.76 0.25 -5.16
CA ALA A 29 -22.70 1.36 -5.29
C ALA A 29 -22.45 2.21 -6.55
N LEU A 30 -21.20 2.33 -6.97
CA LEU A 30 -20.78 3.07 -8.16
C LEU A 30 -20.73 2.22 -9.44
N GLY A 31 -20.95 0.90 -9.35
CA GLY A 31 -20.84 -0.02 -10.47
C GLY A 31 -19.40 -0.20 -10.98
N LEU A 32 -18.40 -0.04 -10.10
CA LEU A 32 -16.99 -0.19 -10.42
C LEU A 32 -16.57 -1.66 -10.34
N GLY A 33 -15.69 -2.07 -11.25
CA GLY A 33 -15.04 -3.37 -11.24
C GLY A 33 -13.65 -3.31 -11.89
N GLN A 34 -12.97 -4.45 -11.99
CA GLN A 34 -11.60 -4.52 -12.54
C GLN A 34 -11.47 -3.92 -13.96
N ASP A 35 -12.54 -3.98 -14.77
CA ASP A 35 -12.52 -3.52 -16.17
C ASP A 35 -12.91 -2.03 -16.30
N THR A 36 -13.24 -1.36 -15.19
CA THR A 36 -13.50 0.08 -15.20
C THR A 36 -12.22 0.85 -15.50
N PRO A 37 -12.27 1.92 -16.35
CA PRO A 37 -11.12 2.79 -16.58
C PRO A 37 -10.49 3.26 -15.27
N GLY A 38 -9.15 3.21 -15.20
CA GLY A 38 -8.41 3.47 -13.97
C GLY A 38 -8.10 2.23 -13.13
N ARG A 39 -8.66 1.05 -13.45
CA ARG A 39 -8.43 -0.21 -12.72
C ARG A 39 -8.64 -0.11 -11.19
N PRO A 40 -9.86 0.22 -10.72
CA PRO A 40 -10.16 0.25 -9.29
C PRO A 40 -9.68 -1.04 -8.60
N GLY A 41 -8.79 -0.90 -7.60
CA GLY A 41 -8.06 -2.00 -6.95
C GLY A 41 -6.53 -1.79 -6.96
N ASP A 42 -6.04 -1.05 -7.95
CA ASP A 42 -4.68 -0.48 -7.96
C ASP A 42 -4.53 0.64 -6.91
N ASP A 43 -3.28 0.95 -6.52
CA ASP A 43 -2.97 2.01 -5.53
C ASP A 43 -3.27 3.41 -6.09
N ALA A 44 -3.17 3.58 -7.40
CA ALA A 44 -3.61 4.78 -8.09
C ALA A 44 -4.36 4.43 -9.37
N ALA A 45 -5.34 5.26 -9.73
CA ALA A 45 -6.05 5.08 -10.99
C ALA A 45 -5.11 5.33 -12.18
N ALA A 46 -4.97 4.33 -13.05
CA ALA A 46 -4.09 4.42 -14.23
C ALA A 46 -4.90 4.70 -15.51
N LEU A 47 -4.71 5.89 -16.09
CA LEU A 47 -5.37 6.32 -17.31
C LEU A 47 -4.35 6.41 -18.45
N PRO A 48 -4.48 5.61 -19.53
CA PRO A 48 -3.56 5.67 -20.66
C PRO A 48 -3.56 7.06 -21.31
N ASP A 49 -2.37 7.59 -21.61
CA ASP A 49 -2.20 8.88 -22.28
C ASP A 49 -1.53 8.77 -23.67
N GLY A 50 -1.19 7.54 -24.09
CA GLY A 50 -0.54 7.21 -25.36
C GLY A 50 0.94 6.85 -25.23
N ASP A 51 1.66 7.52 -24.33
CA ASP A 51 3.10 7.30 -24.09
C ASP A 51 3.38 6.62 -22.73
N GLY A 52 2.33 6.49 -21.91
CA GLY A 52 2.33 5.84 -20.61
C GLY A 52 0.96 5.94 -19.97
N TRP A 53 0.96 6.30 -18.67
CA TRP A 53 -0.24 6.44 -17.88
C TRP A 53 -0.16 7.68 -16.99
N HIS A 54 -1.23 8.46 -17.03
CA HIS A 54 -1.56 9.38 -15.95
C HIS A 54 -2.04 8.59 -14.74
N LEU A 55 -1.48 8.90 -13.57
CA LEU A 55 -1.81 8.28 -12.30
C LEU A 55 -2.52 9.27 -11.39
N LEU A 56 -3.63 8.84 -10.78
CA LEU A 56 -4.36 9.61 -9.78
C LEU A 56 -4.55 8.78 -8.50
N ALA A 57 -3.87 9.18 -7.43
CA ALA A 57 -4.06 8.63 -6.08
C ALA A 57 -4.97 9.56 -5.26
N THR A 58 -5.72 9.03 -4.30
CA THR A 58 -6.51 9.83 -3.36
C THR A 58 -6.64 9.12 -2.03
N GLU A 59 -6.24 9.82 -0.98
CA GLU A 59 -6.26 9.34 0.40
C GLU A 59 -7.16 10.21 1.26
N GLY A 60 -7.98 9.55 2.08
CA GLY A 60 -8.77 10.16 3.15
C GLY A 60 -8.23 9.73 4.51
N PHE A 61 -8.18 10.67 5.46
CA PHE A 61 -7.59 10.42 6.77
C PHE A 61 -8.67 10.26 7.83
N MET A 62 -8.47 9.30 8.75
CA MET A 62 -9.33 9.13 9.90
C MET A 62 -9.33 10.39 10.75
N ASN A 63 -10.51 10.96 11.02
CA ASN A 63 -10.66 12.22 11.74
C ASN A 63 -9.92 12.23 13.09
N ASP A 64 -9.92 11.12 13.81
CA ASP A 64 -9.26 11.00 15.12
C ASP A 64 -7.74 11.05 14.97
N PHE A 65 -7.18 10.44 13.92
CA PHE A 65 -5.75 10.57 13.60
C PHE A 65 -5.37 12.01 13.24
N VAL A 66 -6.21 12.71 12.47
CA VAL A 66 -5.99 14.14 12.14
C VAL A 66 -6.06 15.01 13.40
N ALA A 67 -6.94 14.68 14.35
CA ALA A 67 -7.07 15.41 15.61
C ALA A 67 -5.91 15.13 16.58
N ASP A 68 -5.51 13.87 16.73
CA ASP A 68 -4.51 13.43 17.71
C ASP A 68 -3.08 13.75 17.26
N ALA A 69 -2.82 13.75 15.96
CA ALA A 69 -1.48 13.95 15.40
C ALA A 69 -1.52 14.83 14.13
N PRO A 70 -1.97 16.10 14.21
CA PRO A 70 -2.26 16.94 13.04
C PRO A 70 -1.07 17.12 12.10
N TRP A 71 0.12 17.40 12.65
CA TRP A 71 1.34 17.50 11.84
C TRP A 71 1.67 16.18 11.12
N PHE A 72 1.54 15.05 11.82
CA PHE A 72 1.85 13.75 11.23
C PHE A 72 0.82 13.37 10.16
N ALA A 73 -0.47 13.65 10.38
CA ALA A 73 -1.50 13.48 9.37
C ALA A 73 -1.23 14.33 8.12
N GLY A 74 -0.81 15.59 8.31
CA GLY A 74 -0.37 16.46 7.23
C GLY A 74 0.81 15.90 6.44
N TRP A 75 1.82 15.36 7.13
CA TRP A 75 2.96 14.70 6.47
C TRP A 75 2.50 13.49 5.64
N CYS A 76 1.70 12.62 6.25
CA CYS A 76 1.16 11.43 5.61
C CYS A 76 0.30 11.75 4.38
N ALA A 77 -0.43 12.88 4.37
CA ALA A 77 -1.22 13.29 3.21
C ALA A 77 -0.39 13.41 1.92
N VAL A 78 0.87 13.84 2.03
CA VAL A 78 1.79 13.88 0.88
C VAL A 78 2.47 12.53 0.69
N MET A 79 3.01 11.95 1.76
CA MET A 79 3.83 10.73 1.70
C MET A 79 3.06 9.51 1.20
N VAL A 80 1.86 9.24 1.71
CA VAL A 80 1.08 8.06 1.34
C VAL A 80 0.68 8.13 -0.13
N ASN A 81 0.12 9.27 -0.56
CA ASN A 81 -0.16 9.51 -1.97
C ASN A 81 1.09 9.37 -2.87
N ALA A 82 2.27 9.81 -2.42
CA ALA A 82 3.51 9.63 -3.16
C ALA A 82 3.92 8.15 -3.26
N SER A 83 3.69 7.39 -2.18
CA SER A 83 3.87 5.95 -2.15
C SER A 83 2.94 5.25 -3.14
N ASP A 84 1.67 5.62 -3.21
CA ASP A 84 0.71 5.04 -4.16
C ASP A 84 1.14 5.24 -5.62
N ILE A 85 1.56 6.46 -5.96
CA ILE A 85 2.08 6.77 -7.29
C ILE A 85 3.35 5.95 -7.58
N ALA A 86 4.27 5.84 -6.62
CA ALA A 86 5.49 5.06 -6.78
C ALA A 86 5.20 3.55 -6.89
N ALA A 87 4.28 3.03 -6.08
CA ALA A 87 3.84 1.62 -6.08
C ALA A 87 3.33 1.19 -7.45
N MET A 88 2.73 2.13 -8.20
CA MET A 88 2.27 1.94 -9.58
C MET A 88 3.39 2.09 -10.64
N GLY A 89 4.66 2.25 -10.25
CA GLY A 89 5.78 2.51 -11.15
C GLY A 89 5.85 3.97 -11.65
N GLY A 90 5.19 4.89 -10.94
CA GLY A 90 5.06 6.28 -11.33
C GLY A 90 5.99 7.25 -10.64
N ARG A 91 6.02 8.47 -11.16
CA ARG A 91 6.66 9.64 -10.55
C ARG A 91 5.60 10.70 -10.28
N ALA A 92 5.48 11.10 -9.01
CA ALA A 92 4.55 12.12 -8.57
C ALA A 92 4.97 13.51 -9.05
N THR A 93 3.99 14.35 -9.40
CA THR A 93 4.24 15.67 -9.99
C THR A 93 3.47 16.81 -9.31
N ALA A 94 2.29 16.54 -8.76
CA ALA A 94 1.47 17.56 -8.13
C ALA A 94 0.49 16.97 -7.13
N LEU A 95 0.17 17.72 -6.06
CA LEU A 95 -0.82 17.34 -5.06
C LEU A 95 -1.87 18.44 -4.86
N THR A 96 -3.12 18.03 -4.70
CA THR A 96 -4.21 18.88 -4.21
C THR A 96 -4.75 18.33 -2.89
N ASN A 97 -5.35 19.18 -2.06
CA ASN A 97 -5.90 18.76 -0.77
C ASN A 97 -7.29 19.30 -0.50
N ALA A 98 -7.97 18.67 0.45
CA ALA A 98 -9.26 19.04 0.95
C ALA A 98 -9.15 19.07 2.49
N LEU A 99 -9.13 20.26 3.09
CA LEU A 99 -8.84 20.50 4.50
C LEU A 99 -10.02 21.14 5.23
N TRP A 100 -10.54 20.46 6.25
CA TRP A 100 -11.48 21.01 7.21
C TRP A 100 -10.81 21.06 8.58
N ALA A 101 -10.95 22.17 9.29
CA ALA A 101 -10.41 22.32 10.64
C ALA A 101 -11.35 23.16 11.51
N PRO A 102 -11.34 22.95 12.84
CA PRO A 102 -12.18 23.75 13.75
C PRO A 102 -11.70 25.20 13.85
N ASP A 103 -10.40 25.43 13.67
CA ASP A 103 -9.78 26.75 13.72
C ASP A 103 -8.49 26.81 12.90
N ALA A 104 -7.90 28.01 12.82
CA ALA A 104 -6.66 28.25 12.09
C ALA A 104 -5.43 27.62 12.74
N ALA A 105 -5.43 27.35 14.05
CA ALA A 105 -4.29 26.77 14.75
C ALA A 105 -4.17 25.27 14.43
N THR A 106 -5.27 24.51 14.49
CA THR A 106 -5.29 23.12 14.03
C THR A 106 -4.89 23.01 12.56
N ALA A 107 -5.44 23.88 11.71
CA ALA A 107 -5.09 23.91 10.29
C ALA A 107 -3.60 24.19 10.07
N ALA A 108 -3.00 25.11 10.83
CA ALA A 108 -1.60 25.45 10.71
C ALA A 108 -0.69 24.24 10.98
N GLU A 109 -1.00 23.40 11.96
CA GLU A 109 -0.21 22.19 12.25
C GLU A 109 -0.30 21.15 11.13
N ILE A 110 -1.51 20.93 10.58
CA ILE A 110 -1.70 20.03 9.43
C ILE A 110 -0.93 20.55 8.22
N LEU A 111 -1.12 21.83 7.87
CA LEU A 111 -0.47 22.46 6.73
C LEU A 111 1.04 22.50 6.88
N ARG A 112 1.56 22.64 8.10
CA ARG A 112 2.99 22.55 8.39
C ARG A 112 3.54 21.17 8.04
N GLY A 113 2.86 20.10 8.44
CA GLY A 113 3.22 18.73 8.05
C GLY A 113 3.21 18.52 6.54
N MET A 114 2.16 19.01 5.87
CA MET A 114 2.06 18.94 4.40
C MET A 114 3.20 19.70 3.71
N ALA A 115 3.52 20.91 4.17
CA ALA A 115 4.56 21.75 3.60
C ALA A 115 5.95 21.12 3.76
N GLU A 116 6.25 20.57 4.95
CA GLU A 116 7.52 19.88 5.21
C GLU A 116 7.65 18.62 4.36
N ALA A 117 6.60 17.80 4.25
CA ALA A 117 6.60 16.61 3.38
C ALA A 117 6.70 16.97 1.90
N SER A 118 5.96 17.99 1.45
CA SER A 118 6.05 18.53 0.08
C SER A 118 7.47 18.94 -0.27
N ALA A 119 8.16 19.65 0.64
CA ALA A 119 9.56 20.01 0.47
C ALA A 119 10.49 18.78 0.49
N ALA A 120 10.25 17.81 1.38
CA ALA A 120 11.06 16.61 1.49
C ALA A 120 10.99 15.74 0.23
N TYR A 121 9.79 15.46 -0.28
CA TYR A 121 9.57 14.65 -1.48
C TYR A 121 9.73 15.43 -2.79
N GLY A 122 9.73 16.77 -2.73
CA GLY A 122 9.86 17.62 -3.91
C GLY A 122 8.61 17.64 -4.79
N ILE A 123 7.45 17.43 -4.19
CA ILE A 123 6.15 17.38 -4.87
C ILE A 123 5.37 18.62 -4.48
N PRO A 124 5.10 19.56 -5.41
CA PRO A 124 4.40 20.79 -5.09
C PRO A 124 2.92 20.54 -4.75
N ILE A 125 2.43 21.26 -3.75
CA ILE A 125 0.99 21.40 -3.49
C ILE A 125 0.48 22.50 -4.43
N VAL A 126 -0.38 22.15 -5.37
CA VAL A 126 -0.79 23.03 -6.49
C VAL A 126 -2.21 23.58 -6.34
N GLY A 127 -2.93 23.20 -5.28
CA GLY A 127 -4.28 23.69 -5.03
C GLY A 127 -5.00 22.90 -3.94
N GLY A 128 -6.28 23.22 -3.76
CA GLY A 128 -7.13 22.51 -2.82
C GLY A 128 -8.41 23.28 -2.45
N HIS A 129 -9.12 22.74 -1.47
CA HIS A 129 -10.30 23.35 -0.86
C HIS A 129 -10.13 23.39 0.66
N SER A 130 -10.59 24.47 1.31
CA SER A 130 -10.39 24.61 2.75
C SER A 130 -11.59 25.26 3.47
N ASN A 131 -11.92 24.75 4.66
CA ASN A 131 -12.87 25.34 5.59
C ASN A 131 -12.35 25.25 7.03
N LEU A 132 -12.14 26.40 7.68
CA LEU A 132 -11.55 26.47 9.04
C LEU A 132 -12.60 26.78 10.12
N ARG A 133 -13.85 26.39 9.89
CA ARG A 133 -14.99 26.65 10.79
C ARG A 133 -15.90 25.43 10.90
N THR A 134 -15.33 24.31 11.35
CA THR A 134 -16.03 23.02 11.49
C THR A 134 -16.01 22.53 12.93
N ASP A 135 -16.74 21.47 13.22
CA ASP A 135 -16.79 20.85 14.55
C ASP A 135 -15.59 19.92 14.82
N ARG A 136 -14.97 19.39 13.76
CA ARG A 136 -13.81 18.49 13.83
C ARG A 136 -12.87 18.64 12.63
N PRO A 137 -11.57 18.28 12.76
CA PRO A 137 -10.64 18.29 11.65
C PRO A 137 -10.88 17.11 10.70
N GLN A 138 -10.70 17.34 9.40
CA GLN A 138 -10.79 16.34 8.34
C GLN A 138 -9.76 16.67 7.28
N LEU A 139 -9.12 15.64 6.72
CA LEU A 139 -8.08 15.80 5.71
C LEU A 139 -8.27 14.74 4.64
N ALA A 140 -8.22 15.17 3.39
CA ALA A 140 -8.02 14.32 2.23
C ALA A 140 -7.01 14.98 1.29
N ALA A 141 -6.29 14.16 0.52
CA ALA A 141 -5.37 14.65 -0.49
C ALA A 141 -5.37 13.73 -1.70
N SER A 142 -5.16 14.32 -2.87
CA SER A 142 -5.09 13.62 -4.14
C SER A 142 -3.80 14.00 -4.86
N MET A 143 -3.12 13.02 -5.43
CA MET A 143 -1.85 13.23 -6.12
C MET A 143 -1.92 12.78 -7.56
N PHE A 144 -1.31 13.60 -8.42
CA PHE A 144 -1.14 13.35 -9.84
C PHE A 144 0.30 12.96 -10.15
N GLY A 145 0.46 11.93 -10.97
CA GLY A 145 1.76 11.44 -11.43
C GLY A 145 1.70 10.85 -12.82
N HIS A 146 2.86 10.40 -13.30
CA HIS A 146 2.97 9.72 -14.59
C HIS A 146 3.87 8.48 -14.48
N ALA A 147 3.47 7.39 -15.12
CA ALA A 147 4.24 6.16 -15.25
C ALA A 147 4.48 5.81 -16.72
N ARG A 148 5.68 5.32 -17.05
CA ARG A 148 6.00 4.75 -18.37
C ARG A 148 5.82 3.23 -18.43
N ALA A 149 5.81 2.59 -17.27
CA ALA A 149 5.56 1.18 -17.08
C ALA A 149 4.83 1.03 -15.74
N LEU A 150 3.79 0.19 -15.71
CA LEU A 150 3.01 -0.02 -14.51
C LEU A 150 3.54 -1.19 -13.69
N ILE A 151 3.45 -1.05 -12.37
CA ILE A 151 3.41 -2.17 -11.43
C ILE A 151 1.95 -2.23 -10.96
N THR A 152 1.16 -3.15 -11.52
CA THR A 152 -0.28 -3.21 -11.27
C THR A 152 -0.63 -4.39 -10.34
N SER A 153 -1.66 -4.23 -9.53
CA SER A 153 -2.21 -5.23 -8.61
C SER A 153 -2.87 -6.41 -9.31
N PHE A 154 -3.06 -6.33 -10.63
CA PHE A 154 -3.85 -7.27 -11.43
C PHE A 154 -3.01 -8.29 -12.20
N ASP A 155 -1.69 -8.11 -12.27
CA ASP A 155 -0.84 -8.91 -13.16
C ASP A 155 0.03 -9.93 -12.44
N ALA A 156 -0.13 -10.16 -11.13
CA ALA A 156 0.60 -11.20 -10.43
C ALA A 156 0.16 -12.58 -10.91
N ARG A 157 1.11 -13.49 -11.14
CA ARG A 157 0.85 -14.78 -11.81
C ARG A 157 1.36 -15.96 -11.00
N PRO A 158 0.68 -17.13 -11.08
CA PRO A 158 1.20 -18.36 -10.50
C PRO A 158 2.63 -18.64 -10.98
N GLY A 159 3.54 -18.86 -10.03
CA GLY A 159 4.96 -19.06 -10.29
C GLY A 159 5.85 -17.87 -9.95
N ASP A 160 5.27 -16.67 -9.79
CA ASP A 160 6.01 -15.52 -9.27
C ASP A 160 6.45 -15.73 -7.82
N VAL A 161 7.53 -15.04 -7.49
CA VAL A 161 8.01 -14.89 -6.12
C VAL A 161 7.42 -13.61 -5.55
N LEU A 162 6.84 -13.71 -4.36
CA LEU A 162 6.42 -12.55 -3.58
C LEU A 162 7.63 -12.01 -2.83
N VAL A 163 7.95 -10.75 -3.08
CA VAL A 163 9.02 -10.00 -2.41
C VAL A 163 8.38 -8.96 -1.50
N ALA A 164 8.79 -8.91 -0.24
CA ALA A 164 8.51 -7.76 0.62
C ALA A 164 9.75 -6.88 0.68
N ALA A 165 9.59 -5.59 0.37
CA ALA A 165 10.62 -4.57 0.50
C ALA A 165 10.14 -3.51 1.50
N ILE A 166 10.83 -3.35 2.63
CA ILE A 166 10.40 -2.49 3.74
C ILE A 166 11.60 -1.74 4.30
N ASP A 167 11.42 -0.45 4.56
CA ASP A 167 12.43 0.34 5.23
C ASP A 167 12.40 0.10 6.75
N LEU A 168 13.32 -0.73 7.24
CA LEU A 168 13.44 -1.08 8.66
C LEU A 168 14.22 -0.03 9.49
N ARG A 169 14.66 1.07 8.88
CA ARG A 169 15.37 2.16 9.60
C ARG A 169 14.43 3.03 10.43
N GLY A 170 13.12 2.89 10.23
CA GLY A 170 12.11 3.57 11.01
C GLY A 170 11.94 3.05 12.43
N SER A 171 10.95 3.60 13.12
CA SER A 171 10.53 3.14 14.44
C SER A 171 9.04 3.44 14.64
N TYR A 172 8.38 2.77 15.59
CA TYR A 172 6.97 3.03 15.87
C TYR A 172 6.74 4.44 16.42
N ALA A 173 5.71 5.12 15.91
CA ALA A 173 5.25 6.40 16.44
C ALA A 173 4.39 6.18 17.68
N GLY A 174 5.02 6.17 18.86
CA GLY A 174 4.34 5.90 20.13
C GLY A 174 3.73 4.50 20.16
N ASP A 175 2.47 4.40 20.61
CA ASP A 175 1.72 3.15 20.68
C ASP A 175 0.99 2.80 19.38
N SER A 176 1.08 3.64 18.33
CA SER A 176 0.42 3.39 17.05
C SER A 176 1.10 2.27 16.26
N ASP A 177 0.38 1.73 15.27
CA ASP A 177 0.93 0.77 14.29
C ASP A 177 1.55 1.45 13.07
N ASN A 178 1.79 2.76 13.14
CA ASN A 178 2.53 3.47 12.11
C ASN A 178 4.03 3.35 12.37
N PHE A 179 4.78 2.95 11.35
CA PHE A 179 6.23 2.79 11.38
C PHE A 179 6.90 3.80 10.42
N PRO A 180 7.03 5.08 10.84
CA PRO A 180 7.71 6.11 10.07
C PRO A 180 9.22 5.85 9.97
N ALA A 181 9.72 5.84 8.74
CA ALA A 181 11.12 5.75 8.35
C ALA A 181 11.59 7.04 7.63
N PHE A 182 10.80 8.12 7.73
CA PHE A 182 11.13 9.41 7.14
C PHE A 182 11.63 10.45 8.16
N LEU A 183 11.46 10.20 9.46
CA LEU A 183 11.80 11.16 10.50
C LEU A 183 13.31 11.39 10.57
N GLY A 184 13.74 12.64 10.39
CA GLY A 184 15.16 13.01 10.39
C GLY A 184 15.96 12.48 9.20
N VAL A 185 15.30 11.97 8.16
CA VAL A 185 15.96 11.46 6.96
C VAL A 185 16.16 12.57 5.94
N ASP A 186 17.32 12.55 5.29
CA ASP A 186 17.64 13.50 4.23
C ASP A 186 16.63 13.42 3.06
N PRO A 187 16.08 14.56 2.58
CA PRO A 187 15.15 14.58 1.45
C PRO A 187 15.63 13.85 0.19
N ALA A 188 16.93 13.92 -0.15
CA ALA A 188 17.46 13.22 -1.31
C ALA A 188 17.49 11.70 -1.09
N ARG A 189 17.66 11.24 0.15
CA ARG A 189 17.52 9.82 0.50
C ARG A 189 16.08 9.35 0.26
N LEU A 190 15.08 10.06 0.78
CA LEU A 190 13.67 9.72 0.60
C LEU A 190 13.25 9.63 -0.87
N ARG A 191 13.62 10.65 -1.66
CA ARG A 191 13.31 10.67 -3.10
C ARG A 191 13.98 9.54 -3.86
N GLY A 192 15.24 9.26 -3.55
CA GLY A 192 15.96 8.17 -4.21
C GLY A 192 15.44 6.78 -3.80
N ASP A 193 14.91 6.64 -2.58
CA ASP A 193 14.31 5.39 -2.11
C ASP A 193 13.00 5.12 -2.87
N LEU A 194 12.12 6.13 -3.00
CA LEU A 194 10.90 6.02 -3.81
C LEU A 194 11.17 5.81 -5.31
N ALA A 195 12.26 6.39 -5.84
CA ALA A 195 12.63 6.24 -7.25
C ALA A 195 12.97 4.79 -7.64
N LEU A 196 13.21 3.89 -6.68
CA LEU A 196 13.41 2.47 -6.97
C LEU A 196 12.23 1.84 -7.70
N LEU A 197 10.99 2.20 -7.35
CA LEU A 197 9.80 1.56 -7.88
C LEU A 197 9.59 1.85 -9.38
N PRO A 198 9.57 3.12 -9.85
CA PRO A 198 9.52 3.39 -11.29
C PRO A 198 10.71 2.80 -12.04
N ASP A 199 11.92 2.77 -11.45
CA ASP A 199 13.09 2.17 -12.09
C ASP A 199 12.96 0.64 -12.22
N LEU A 200 12.38 -0.05 -11.23
CA LEU A 200 12.06 -1.49 -11.29
C LEU A 200 11.01 -1.80 -12.36
N ALA A 201 9.99 -0.93 -12.48
CA ALA A 201 8.94 -1.05 -13.49
C ALA A 201 9.52 -0.89 -14.90
N GLU A 202 10.25 0.20 -15.15
CA GLU A 202 10.83 0.54 -16.45
C GLU A 202 11.90 -0.45 -16.91
N SER A 203 12.58 -1.13 -15.97
CA SER A 203 13.53 -2.21 -16.27
C SER A 203 12.88 -3.58 -16.45
N GLY A 204 11.56 -3.70 -16.24
CA GLY A 204 10.82 -4.95 -16.39
C GLY A 204 11.18 -6.03 -15.35
N LEU A 205 11.74 -5.62 -14.21
CA LEU A 205 12.12 -6.52 -13.11
C LEU A 205 10.93 -6.92 -12.24
N VAL A 206 9.92 -6.06 -12.18
CA VAL A 206 8.66 -6.27 -11.45
C VAL A 206 7.50 -5.92 -12.38
N HIS A 207 6.42 -6.69 -12.33
CA HIS A 207 5.26 -6.49 -13.18
C HIS A 207 3.94 -6.37 -12.39
N ALA A 208 3.95 -6.74 -11.12
CA ALA A 208 2.82 -6.56 -10.24
C ALA A 208 3.24 -6.29 -8.81
N GLY A 209 2.39 -5.62 -8.05
CA GLY A 209 2.68 -5.27 -6.67
C GLY A 209 1.69 -4.26 -6.10
N LYS A 210 1.86 -3.95 -4.81
CA LYS A 210 1.12 -2.95 -4.06
C LYS A 210 1.97 -2.33 -2.96
N ASP A 211 1.64 -1.11 -2.58
CA ASP A 211 2.08 -0.52 -1.31
C ASP A 211 1.55 -1.32 -0.10
N ILE A 212 2.26 -1.28 1.02
CA ILE A 212 1.78 -1.85 2.29
C ILE A 212 1.07 -0.75 3.07
N SER A 213 -0.25 -0.64 2.88
CA SER A 213 -1.09 0.32 3.58
C SER A 213 -1.52 -0.15 4.99
N GLN A 214 -2.51 0.52 5.62
CA GLN A 214 -3.01 0.21 6.97
C GLN A 214 -3.43 -1.26 7.18
N GLY A 215 -3.76 -2.01 6.12
CA GLY A 215 -4.02 -3.45 6.21
C GLY A 215 -2.79 -4.31 6.54
N GLY A 216 -1.60 -3.70 6.56
CA GLY A 216 -0.32 -4.36 6.73
C GLY A 216 -0.02 -5.37 5.63
N ILE A 217 0.97 -6.22 5.85
CA ILE A 217 1.36 -7.28 4.92
C ILE A 217 0.17 -8.22 4.65
N ALA A 218 -0.59 -8.55 5.70
CA ALA A 218 -1.73 -9.45 5.61
C ALA A 218 -2.80 -8.91 4.64
N GLY A 219 -3.34 -7.71 4.90
CA GLY A 219 -4.38 -7.11 4.06
C GLY A 219 -3.88 -6.81 2.65
N THR A 220 -2.63 -6.36 2.51
CA THR A 220 -2.03 -6.08 1.19
C THR A 220 -1.92 -7.31 0.32
N ALA A 221 -1.50 -8.45 0.89
CA ALA A 221 -1.47 -9.71 0.17
C ALA A 221 -2.88 -10.18 -0.25
N LEU A 222 -3.91 -9.95 0.58
CA LEU A 222 -5.31 -10.23 0.20
C LEU A 222 -5.75 -9.40 -1.00
N MET A 223 -5.45 -8.09 -1.00
CA MET A 223 -5.77 -7.20 -2.11
C MET A 223 -5.08 -7.64 -3.40
N LEU A 224 -3.76 -7.86 -3.35
CA LEU A 224 -2.98 -8.29 -4.51
C LEU A 224 -3.47 -9.64 -5.06
N ALA A 225 -3.75 -10.60 -4.18
CA ALA A 225 -4.24 -11.92 -4.55
C ALA A 225 -5.61 -11.86 -5.25
N GLU A 226 -6.56 -11.09 -4.71
CA GLU A 226 -7.91 -10.99 -5.29
C GLU A 226 -7.90 -10.20 -6.61
N CYS A 227 -7.20 -9.06 -6.68
CA CYS A 227 -7.08 -8.28 -7.92
C CYS A 227 -6.46 -9.12 -9.05
N SER A 228 -5.42 -9.91 -8.75
CA SER A 228 -4.79 -10.79 -9.75
C SER A 228 -5.53 -12.12 -9.96
N GLY A 229 -6.57 -12.44 -9.19
CA GLY A 229 -7.27 -13.73 -9.27
C GLY A 229 -6.39 -14.95 -8.94
N THR A 230 -5.47 -14.81 -7.98
CA THR A 230 -4.46 -15.81 -7.61
C THR A 230 -4.50 -16.15 -6.13
N GLY A 231 -3.81 -17.23 -5.73
CA GLY A 231 -3.48 -17.51 -4.34
C GLY A 231 -2.08 -17.00 -4.00
N ILE A 232 -1.82 -16.74 -2.72
CA ILE A 232 -0.49 -16.32 -2.24
C ILE A 232 -0.13 -17.14 -1.01
N GLU A 233 1.08 -17.70 -0.98
CA GLU A 233 1.66 -18.34 0.20
C GLU A 233 2.79 -17.49 0.74
N ILE A 234 2.70 -17.10 2.01
CA ILE A 234 3.66 -16.24 2.71
C ILE A 234 4.36 -17.05 3.79
N ASP A 235 5.68 -17.19 3.64
CA ASP A 235 6.58 -17.72 4.64
C ASP A 235 6.88 -16.65 5.69
N VAL A 236 6.32 -16.82 6.88
CA VAL A 236 6.39 -15.79 7.94
C VAL A 236 7.79 -15.64 8.52
N ASP A 237 8.65 -16.65 8.42
CA ASP A 237 10.01 -16.62 8.94
C ASP A 237 10.96 -15.83 8.03
N LYS A 238 10.55 -15.57 6.79
CA LYS A 238 11.32 -14.79 5.80
C LYS A 238 10.99 -13.31 5.78
N ILE A 239 9.95 -12.89 6.50
CA ILE A 239 9.49 -11.49 6.50
C ILE A 239 10.55 -10.59 7.15
N PRO A 240 11.08 -9.58 6.43
CA PRO A 240 11.94 -8.57 7.05
C PRO A 240 11.16 -7.85 8.14
N ARG A 241 11.72 -7.82 9.36
CA ARG A 241 11.03 -7.32 10.55
C ARG A 241 12.05 -6.71 11.53
N PRO A 242 11.75 -5.60 12.21
CA PRO A 242 12.63 -5.07 13.24
C PRO A 242 12.77 -6.06 14.41
N ASP A 243 13.98 -6.17 14.94
CA ASP A 243 14.27 -7.05 16.06
C ASP A 243 13.36 -6.77 17.26
N GLY A 244 12.88 -7.83 17.92
CA GLY A 244 11.99 -7.74 19.08
C GLY A 244 10.54 -7.36 18.77
N THR A 245 10.17 -7.12 17.50
CA THR A 245 8.78 -6.82 17.12
C THR A 245 7.97 -8.11 17.01
N ALA A 246 6.81 -8.17 17.68
CA ALA A 246 5.90 -9.30 17.58
C ALA A 246 5.36 -9.48 16.15
N LEU A 247 5.29 -10.72 15.66
CA LEU A 247 4.93 -11.00 14.27
C LEU A 247 3.50 -10.56 13.94
N ASP A 248 2.55 -10.81 14.85
CA ASP A 248 1.16 -10.42 14.71
C ASP A 248 0.99 -8.91 14.51
N ARG A 249 1.66 -8.09 15.34
CA ARG A 249 1.69 -6.63 15.17
C ARG A 249 2.34 -6.22 13.83
N TRP A 250 3.46 -6.83 13.48
CA TRP A 250 4.17 -6.49 12.23
C TRP A 250 3.33 -6.79 10.98
N MET A 251 2.55 -7.88 11.00
CA MET A 251 1.67 -8.26 9.91
C MET A 251 0.53 -7.25 9.65
N THR A 252 0.21 -6.40 10.64
CA THR A 252 -0.81 -5.33 10.57
C THR A 252 -0.24 -3.92 10.68
N THR A 253 1.10 -3.79 10.66
CA THR A 253 1.79 -2.51 10.74
C THR A 253 1.71 -1.77 9.40
N PHE A 254 1.58 -0.44 9.47
CA PHE A 254 1.75 0.45 8.33
C PHE A 254 3.18 0.99 8.28
N PRO A 255 4.07 0.43 7.43
CA PRO A 255 5.37 1.02 7.17
C PRO A 255 5.24 2.22 6.23
N SER A 256 5.86 3.34 6.57
CA SER A 256 5.88 4.52 5.69
C SER A 256 6.61 4.31 4.35
N PHE A 257 7.40 3.24 4.25
CA PHE A 257 7.97 2.71 3.01
C PHE A 257 7.89 1.19 3.08
N GLY A 258 6.95 0.59 2.36
CA GLY A 258 6.77 -0.85 2.31
C GLY A 258 5.98 -1.27 1.08
N PHE A 259 6.44 -2.33 0.41
CA PHE A 259 5.82 -2.83 -0.82
C PHE A 259 5.81 -4.36 -0.85
N LEU A 260 4.73 -4.92 -1.38
CA LEU A 260 4.67 -6.32 -1.82
C LEU A 260 4.77 -6.34 -3.35
N LEU A 261 5.80 -7.00 -3.87
CA LEU A 261 6.10 -7.05 -5.30
C LEU A 261 6.09 -8.50 -5.78
N ALA A 262 5.49 -8.75 -6.94
CA ALA A 262 5.53 -10.02 -7.64
C ALA A 262 6.55 -9.94 -8.78
N ALA A 263 7.57 -10.79 -8.71
CA ALA A 263 8.65 -10.86 -9.67
C ALA A 263 8.87 -12.29 -10.16
N ARG A 264 9.35 -12.43 -11.40
CA ARG A 264 9.76 -13.73 -11.92
C ARG A 264 10.94 -14.25 -11.09
N PRO A 265 11.05 -15.56 -10.84
CA PRO A 265 12.16 -16.11 -10.04
C PRO A 265 13.56 -15.69 -10.51
N ALA A 266 13.76 -15.53 -11.82
CA ALA A 266 15.03 -15.11 -12.40
C ALA A 266 15.41 -13.64 -12.11
N ASP A 267 14.42 -12.78 -11.87
CA ASP A 267 14.63 -11.34 -11.63
C ASP A 267 14.81 -11.01 -10.14
N VAL A 268 14.37 -11.89 -9.24
CA VAL A 268 14.41 -11.68 -7.78
C VAL A 268 15.80 -11.23 -7.30
N PRO A 269 16.94 -11.86 -7.68
CA PRO A 269 18.24 -11.40 -7.22
C PRO A 269 18.55 -9.95 -7.61
N ALA A 270 18.13 -9.52 -8.80
CA ALA A 270 18.31 -8.15 -9.25
C ALA A 270 17.41 -7.18 -8.49
N VAL A 271 16.14 -7.54 -8.23
CA VAL A 271 15.21 -6.76 -7.41
C VAL A 271 15.78 -6.55 -6.00
N LEU A 272 16.21 -7.63 -5.34
CA LEU A 272 16.79 -7.56 -3.99
C LEU A 272 18.05 -6.69 -3.95
N ALA A 273 18.91 -6.79 -4.97
CA ALA A 273 20.12 -5.98 -5.07
C ALA A 273 19.81 -4.47 -5.19
N ARG A 274 18.72 -4.07 -5.85
CA ARG A 274 18.30 -2.66 -5.96
C ARG A 274 17.95 -2.06 -4.59
N PHE A 275 17.17 -2.79 -3.78
CA PHE A 275 16.82 -2.35 -2.42
C PHE A 275 18.03 -2.39 -1.48
N ALA A 276 18.83 -3.47 -1.54
CA ALA A 276 20.03 -3.59 -0.72
C ALA A 276 21.07 -2.48 -0.97
N ALA A 277 21.23 -2.03 -2.23
CA ALA A 277 22.09 -0.90 -2.59
C ALA A 277 21.65 0.44 -1.95
N ARG A 278 20.43 0.47 -1.40
CA ARG A 278 19.85 1.61 -0.68
C ARG A 278 19.48 1.22 0.76
N ASP A 279 20.15 0.24 1.36
CA ASP A 279 19.94 -0.22 2.74
C ASP A 279 18.46 -0.47 3.12
N ILE A 280 17.62 -0.82 2.13
CA ILE A 280 16.22 -1.18 2.34
C ILE A 280 16.16 -2.70 2.43
N ALA A 281 15.50 -3.21 3.48
CA ALA A 281 15.38 -4.64 3.66
C ALA A 281 14.40 -5.19 2.63
N ALA A 282 14.86 -6.13 1.81
CA ALA A 282 14.00 -6.84 0.88
C ALA A 282 14.27 -8.35 0.96
N ALA A 283 13.21 -9.15 0.92
CA ALA A 283 13.32 -10.61 0.94
C ALA A 283 12.24 -11.26 0.07
N ALA A 284 12.58 -12.41 -0.51
CA ALA A 284 11.61 -13.32 -1.10
C ALA A 284 10.85 -14.02 0.04
N ILE A 285 9.63 -13.54 0.32
CA ILE A 285 8.82 -14.00 1.45
C ILE A 285 7.78 -15.05 1.06
N GLY A 286 7.60 -15.33 -0.23
CA GLY A 286 6.48 -16.17 -0.62
C GLY A 286 6.41 -16.49 -2.10
N ARG A 287 5.29 -17.11 -2.48
CA ARG A 287 5.00 -17.49 -3.87
C ARG A 287 3.56 -17.16 -4.24
N VAL A 288 3.38 -16.70 -5.46
CA VAL A 288 2.05 -16.60 -6.08
C VAL A 288 1.69 -17.97 -6.67
N LYS A 289 0.45 -18.39 -6.45
CA LYS A 289 -0.06 -19.74 -6.73
C LYS A 289 -1.37 -19.65 -7.50
N ALA A 290 -1.72 -20.73 -8.21
CA ALA A 290 -3.07 -20.86 -8.72
C ALA A 290 -4.07 -21.05 -7.57
N GLY A 291 -5.30 -20.57 -7.74
CA GLY A 291 -6.35 -20.64 -6.73
C GLY A 291 -6.71 -19.25 -6.17
N SER A 292 -7.33 -19.22 -4.99
CA SER A 292 -7.86 -18.00 -4.36
C SER A 292 -7.47 -17.84 -2.89
N THR A 293 -6.65 -18.76 -2.38
CA THR A 293 -6.29 -18.76 -0.96
C THR A 293 -5.06 -17.92 -0.73
N VAL A 294 -5.13 -17.00 0.22
CA VAL A 294 -3.95 -16.44 0.86
C VAL A 294 -3.68 -17.24 2.13
N ALA A 295 -2.48 -17.77 2.25
CA ALA A 295 -2.08 -18.63 3.36
C ALA A 295 -0.73 -18.17 3.93
N LEU A 296 -0.60 -18.35 5.24
CA LEU A 296 0.66 -18.24 5.95
C LEU A 296 1.28 -19.64 6.03
N CYS A 297 2.59 -19.74 5.89
CA CYS A 297 3.34 -20.96 6.08
C CYS A 297 4.60 -20.71 6.90
N ASP A 298 5.11 -21.79 7.49
CA ASP A 298 6.49 -21.96 7.94
C ASP A 298 7.02 -23.27 7.31
N ASP A 299 8.20 -23.75 7.71
CA ASP A 299 8.80 -24.99 7.19
C ASP A 299 7.95 -26.25 7.44
N THR A 300 6.95 -26.19 8.33
CA THR A 300 6.23 -27.35 8.85
C THR A 300 4.72 -27.29 8.68
N VAL A 301 4.12 -26.10 8.68
CA VAL A 301 2.67 -25.90 8.73
C VAL A 301 2.24 -24.84 7.72
N ARG A 302 1.02 -25.03 7.20
CA ARG A 302 0.30 -24.05 6.37
C ARG A 302 -1.04 -23.74 7.02
N ALA A 303 -1.36 -22.45 7.13
CA ALA A 303 -2.63 -21.96 7.66
C ALA A 303 -3.26 -20.96 6.68
N THR A 304 -4.49 -21.26 6.24
CA THR A 304 -5.24 -20.33 5.38
C THR A 304 -5.63 -19.09 6.18
N LEU A 305 -5.21 -17.91 5.71
CA LEU A 305 -5.64 -16.61 6.23
C LEU A 305 -7.02 -16.26 5.67
N TRP A 306 -7.19 -16.41 4.36
CA TRP A 306 -8.41 -16.03 3.66
C TRP A 306 -8.56 -16.79 2.34
N ASP A 307 -9.78 -16.96 1.87
CA ASP A 307 -10.10 -17.47 0.53
C ASP A 307 -11.03 -16.47 -0.16
N HIS A 308 -10.50 -15.70 -1.10
CA HIS A 308 -11.26 -14.65 -1.78
C HIS A 308 -12.28 -15.21 -2.79
N GLY A 309 -12.12 -16.47 -3.20
CA GLY A 309 -13.08 -17.19 -4.04
C GLY A 309 -14.32 -17.61 -3.25
N ALA A 310 -14.17 -17.91 -1.97
CA ALA A 310 -15.29 -18.21 -1.07
C ALA A 310 -15.90 -16.96 -0.44
N ARG A 311 -15.07 -15.97 -0.09
CA ARG A 311 -15.48 -14.72 0.54
C ARG A 311 -14.70 -13.56 -0.06
N ARG A 312 -15.35 -12.75 -0.88
CA ARG A 312 -14.73 -11.55 -1.47
C ARG A 312 -14.13 -10.62 -0.42
N TYR A 313 -13.03 -9.97 -0.77
CA TYR A 313 -12.33 -9.04 0.11
C TYR A 313 -12.58 -7.58 -0.32
N LEU A 314 -12.06 -7.15 -1.47
CA LEU A 314 -12.35 -5.88 -2.14
C LEU A 314 -13.61 -5.93 -3.02
N GLY A 315 -14.03 -7.11 -3.47
CA GLY A 315 -15.23 -7.26 -4.30
C GLY A 315 -15.09 -6.92 -5.78
N LEU A 316 -13.88 -6.56 -6.22
CA LEU A 316 -13.56 -6.09 -7.58
C LEU A 316 -13.38 -7.20 -8.62
N ALA A 317 -13.14 -8.44 -8.15
CA ALA A 317 -13.06 -9.60 -9.03
C ALA A 317 -14.40 -9.81 -9.76
N PRO A 318 -14.38 -10.19 -11.05
CA PRO A 318 -15.57 -10.33 -11.87
C PRO A 318 -16.53 -11.29 -11.17
N ARG A 319 -17.81 -10.94 -11.10
CA ARG A 319 -18.84 -11.90 -10.71
C ARG A 319 -18.76 -13.04 -11.73
N LYS A 320 -18.23 -14.19 -11.32
CA LYS A 320 -18.61 -15.43 -11.99
C LYS A 320 -20.12 -15.49 -11.85
N GLU A 321 -20.83 -15.24 -12.94
CA GLU A 321 -22.22 -15.66 -13.01
C GLU A 321 -22.24 -17.13 -12.58
N PRO A 322 -23.19 -17.55 -11.72
CA PRO A 322 -23.34 -18.96 -11.44
C PRO A 322 -23.43 -19.69 -12.79
N ALA A 323 -22.57 -20.69 -12.98
CA ALA A 323 -22.78 -21.66 -14.03
C ALA A 323 -24.16 -22.27 -13.75
N ASP A 324 -25.11 -21.94 -14.62
CA ASP A 324 -26.54 -22.28 -14.57
C ASP A 324 -27.43 -21.40 -13.67
N ALA A 325 -28.17 -20.51 -14.34
CA ALA A 325 -29.49 -20.01 -13.94
C ALA A 325 -30.46 -20.14 -15.11
#